data_AF-A0A4R0J6T9-F1
#
_entry.id   AF-A0A4R0J6T9-F1
#
_cell.length_a   1.000
_cell.length_b   1.000
_cell.length_c   1.000
_cell.angle_alpha   90.00
_cell.angle_beta   90.00
_cell.angle_gamma   90.00
#
_symmetry.space_group_name_H-M   'P 1'
#
loop_
_entity.id
_entity.type
_entity.pdbx_description
1 polymer ?
#
loop_
_entity_poly.entity_id
_entity_poly.type
_entity_poly.pdbx_seq_one_letter_code
_entity_poly.pdbx_strand_id
1 'polypeptide(L)'
;MTEPPNYGRPTEFGDLSPFTLERTEYIGVSRTPVCCLPVTLGGKLLGFLWGSISVDEDAAGFRPVHGAGAVGFDAGGPWRGRLKRARDKGVAPADAVRRWIGEPEDPRAGGVPADAVETILPGSDAVLALAARSPRWATPDSRPGG
;
A
#
# COMPACT_ATOMS: atom_id res chain seq x y z
N MET A 1 -40.83 24.79 -33.05
CA MET A 1 -40.85 23.33 -33.24
C MET A 1 -39.40 22.89 -33.18
N THR A 2 -39.09 22.13 -32.14
CA THR A 2 -37.77 21.75 -31.68
C THR A 2 -37.35 20.47 -32.38
N GLU A 3 -36.17 20.44 -33.01
CA GLU A 3 -35.43 19.19 -33.22
C GLU A 3 -33.95 19.44 -32.88
N PRO A 4 -33.38 18.71 -31.90
CA PRO A 4 -32.05 18.95 -31.35
C PRO A 4 -30.95 18.40 -32.27
N PRO A 5 -29.71 18.95 -32.24
CA PRO A 5 -28.60 18.34 -32.94
C PRO A 5 -28.34 16.94 -32.35
N ASN A 6 -28.33 15.98 -33.27
CA ASN A 6 -27.98 14.59 -33.10
C ASN A 6 -26.65 14.45 -32.33
N TYR A 7 -26.73 14.15 -31.03
CA TYR A 7 -25.60 13.64 -30.27
C TYR A 7 -25.33 12.22 -30.77
N GLY A 8 -24.54 12.12 -31.84
CA GLY A 8 -23.87 10.89 -32.21
C GLY A 8 -23.15 10.36 -30.97
N ARG A 9 -23.50 9.13 -30.56
CA ARG A 9 -22.84 8.44 -29.46
C ARG A 9 -21.34 8.42 -29.74
N PRO A 10 -20.48 8.90 -28.83
CA PRO A 10 -19.06 8.63 -28.93
C PRO A 10 -18.84 7.18 -28.47
N THR A 11 -19.02 6.22 -29.38
CA THR A 11 -18.44 4.87 -29.26
C THR A 11 -17.04 4.85 -29.89
N GLU A 12 -16.35 5.97 -29.83
CA GLU A 12 -14.95 6.10 -30.19
C GLU A 12 -14.21 6.45 -28.90
N PHE A 13 -14.01 5.44 -28.06
CA PHE A 13 -12.88 5.43 -27.14
C PHE A 13 -11.63 5.38 -28.03
N GLY A 14 -11.28 6.53 -28.59
CA GLY A 14 -9.99 6.75 -29.23
C GLY A 14 -8.91 6.38 -28.23
N ASP A 15 -8.01 5.52 -28.67
CA ASP A 15 -6.69 5.27 -28.12
C ASP A 15 -6.53 5.71 -26.66
N LEU A 16 -7.03 4.88 -25.73
CA LEU A 16 -6.76 5.06 -24.31
C LEU A 16 -5.31 4.66 -24.00
N SER A 17 -4.36 5.39 -24.56
CA SER A 17 -3.01 5.47 -24.04
C SER A 17 -2.36 6.79 -24.45
N PRO A 18 -1.68 7.51 -23.54
CA PRO A 18 -1.55 7.26 -22.12
C PRO A 18 -2.25 8.38 -21.36
N PHE A 19 -3.41 8.08 -20.77
CA PHE A 19 -3.61 8.52 -19.39
C PHE A 19 -2.69 7.67 -18.48
N THR A 20 -1.39 7.70 -18.77
CA THR A 20 -0.39 7.63 -17.72
C THR A 20 -0.66 8.91 -16.97
N LEU A 21 -1.62 8.85 -16.04
CA LEU A 21 -1.63 9.72 -14.87
C LEU A 21 -0.17 10.03 -14.60
N GLU A 22 0.19 11.31 -14.53
CA GLU A 22 1.42 11.70 -13.87
C GLU A 22 1.28 11.19 -12.43
N ARG A 23 1.56 9.89 -12.26
CA ARG A 23 1.06 9.05 -11.18
C ARG A 23 1.99 9.40 -10.06
N THR A 24 1.57 10.42 -9.34
CA THR A 24 2.36 11.07 -8.31
C THR A 24 2.54 10.14 -7.10
N GLU A 25 1.93 8.95 -7.16
CA GLU A 25 1.99 7.83 -6.23
C GLU A 25 2.21 6.52 -7.01
N TYR A 26 2.78 5.50 -6.37
CA TYR A 26 2.87 4.16 -6.95
C TYR A 26 1.48 3.57 -7.21
N ILE A 27 1.41 2.60 -8.13
CA ILE A 27 0.17 1.88 -8.43
C ILE A 27 -0.21 1.05 -7.18
N GLY A 28 -1.40 1.32 -6.62
CA GLY A 28 -1.90 0.62 -5.43
C GLY A 28 -2.46 -0.78 -5.70
N VAL A 29 -2.31 -1.29 -6.93
CA VAL A 29 -2.70 -2.63 -7.35
C VAL A 29 -1.59 -3.21 -8.21
N SER A 30 -1.30 -4.49 -8.03
CA SER A 30 -0.30 -5.21 -8.81
C SER A 30 -0.80 -6.61 -9.09
N ARG A 31 -0.67 -7.02 -10.36
CA ARG A 31 -0.90 -8.41 -10.80
C ARG A 31 0.40 -9.19 -10.95
N THR A 32 1.52 -8.55 -10.64
CA THR A 32 2.85 -9.15 -10.70
C THR A 32 3.32 -9.52 -9.29
N PRO A 33 4.37 -10.34 -9.15
CA PRO A 33 4.90 -10.70 -7.85
C PRO A 33 5.36 -9.46 -7.05
N VAL A 34 4.86 -9.34 -5.83
CA VAL A 34 5.19 -8.26 -4.89
C VAL A 34 5.91 -8.80 -3.67
N CYS A 35 6.94 -8.10 -3.20
CA CYS A 35 7.52 -8.32 -1.89
C CYS A 35 6.63 -7.66 -0.83
N CYS A 36 6.43 -8.34 0.28
CA CYS A 36 5.57 -7.93 1.38
C CYS A 36 6.34 -7.99 2.69
N LEU A 37 6.28 -6.92 3.48
CA LEU A 37 6.92 -6.78 4.77
C LEU A 37 5.87 -6.42 5.84
N PRO A 38 5.89 -7.09 7.01
CA PRO A 38 5.06 -6.69 8.13
C PRO A 38 5.50 -5.34 8.69
N VAL A 39 4.53 -4.46 8.94
CA VAL A 39 4.74 -3.21 9.68
C VAL A 39 4.16 -3.40 11.07
N THR A 40 4.98 -3.20 12.08
CA THR A 40 4.57 -3.26 13.49
C THR A 40 4.58 -1.88 14.12
N LEU A 41 3.70 -1.68 15.10
CA LEU A 41 3.68 -0.52 15.97
C LEU A 41 3.59 -1.02 17.42
N GLY A 42 4.57 -0.71 18.26
CA GLY A 42 4.67 -1.19 19.64
C GLY A 42 4.69 -2.72 19.74
N GLY A 43 5.30 -3.39 18.76
CA GLY A 43 5.33 -4.87 18.67
C GLY A 43 4.02 -5.52 18.21
N LYS A 44 3.04 -4.73 17.74
CA LYS A 44 1.77 -5.24 17.19
C LYS A 44 1.70 -5.03 15.69
N LEU A 45 1.18 -5.99 14.96
CA LEU A 45 1.04 -5.91 13.50
C LEU A 45 0.01 -4.85 13.12
N LEU A 46 0.50 -3.76 12.54
CA LEU A 46 -0.30 -2.62 12.09
C LEU A 46 -0.79 -2.83 10.65
N GLY A 47 0.05 -3.44 9.81
CA GLY A 47 -0.23 -3.60 8.40
C GLY A 47 0.90 -4.32 7.68
N PHE A 48 0.78 -4.36 6.36
CA PHE A 48 1.78 -4.88 5.45
C PHE A 48 2.17 -3.82 4.45
N LEU A 49 3.47 -3.55 4.36
CA LEU A 49 4.05 -2.73 3.31
C LEU A 49 4.45 -3.66 2.17
N TRP A 50 4.05 -3.33 0.95
CA TRP A 50 4.36 -4.17 -0.20
C TRP A 50 4.84 -3.34 -1.38
N GLY A 51 5.69 -3.94 -2.20
CA GLY A 51 6.26 -3.34 -3.41
C GLY A 51 6.43 -4.38 -4.50
N SER A 52 6.21 -4.00 -5.74
CA SER A 52 6.42 -4.84 -6.91
C SER A 52 7.91 -5.12 -7.07
N ILE A 53 8.19 -6.37 -7.40
CA ILE A 53 9.54 -6.85 -7.73
C ILE A 53 9.80 -6.67 -9.24
N SER A 54 8.74 -6.44 -10.02
CA SER A 54 8.82 -6.26 -11.47
C SER A 54 9.39 -4.89 -11.82
N VAL A 55 10.39 -4.86 -12.71
CA VAL A 55 11.04 -3.63 -13.16
C VAL A 55 10.12 -2.77 -14.03
N ASP A 56 9.14 -3.40 -14.71
CA ASP A 56 8.18 -2.73 -15.59
C ASP A 56 6.95 -2.18 -14.83
N GLU A 57 6.84 -2.46 -13.53
CA GLU A 57 5.66 -2.09 -12.73
C GLU A 57 6.03 -1.34 -11.46
N ASP A 58 5.79 -0.02 -11.47
CA ASP A 58 5.92 0.84 -10.30
C ASP A 58 4.69 0.74 -9.38
N ALA A 59 4.49 -0.44 -8.77
CA ALA A 59 3.41 -0.69 -7.82
C ALA A 59 3.96 -0.87 -6.39
N ALA A 60 3.46 -0.10 -5.44
CA ALA A 60 3.74 -0.27 -4.04
C ALA A 60 2.61 0.35 -3.23
N GLY A 61 2.40 -0.18 -2.04
CA GLY A 61 1.37 0.31 -1.17
C GLY A 61 1.55 -0.17 0.25
N PHE A 62 0.84 0.51 1.13
CA PHE A 62 0.65 0.07 2.50
C PHE A 62 -0.78 -0.45 2.64
N ARG A 63 -0.93 -1.65 3.21
CA ARG A 63 -2.22 -2.25 3.52
C ARG A 63 -2.35 -2.47 5.02
N PRO A 64 -3.21 -1.72 5.72
CA PRO A 64 -3.46 -1.98 7.13
C PRO A 64 -4.16 -3.33 7.31
N VAL A 65 -3.90 -3.99 8.45
CA VAL A 65 -4.67 -5.19 8.82
C VAL A 65 -6.07 -4.80 9.27
N HIS A 66 -7.04 -5.69 9.09
CA HIS A 66 -8.45 -5.41 9.40
C HIS A 66 -8.67 -4.97 10.86
N GLY A 67 -7.85 -5.45 11.80
CA GLY A 67 -7.96 -5.08 13.21
C GLY A 67 -7.39 -3.71 13.59
N ALA A 68 -6.57 -3.06 12.74
CA ALA A 68 -5.84 -1.85 13.12
C ALA A 68 -6.71 -0.59 13.24
N GLY A 69 -7.95 -0.62 12.73
CA GLY A 69 -8.93 0.46 12.87
C GLY A 69 -8.39 1.83 12.44
N ALA A 70 -8.63 2.86 13.26
CA ALA A 70 -8.17 4.22 13.03
C ALA A 70 -6.63 4.33 12.93
N VAL A 71 -5.90 3.57 13.75
CA VAL A 71 -4.42 3.60 13.77
C VAL A 71 -3.83 3.13 12.44
N GLY A 72 -4.41 2.07 11.85
CA GLY A 72 -4.00 1.61 10.52
C GLY A 72 -4.31 2.61 9.41
N PHE A 73 -5.38 3.39 9.55
CA PHE A 73 -5.73 4.46 8.61
C PHE A 73 -4.76 5.65 8.74
N ASP A 74 -4.49 6.11 9.97
CA ASP A 74 -3.53 7.17 10.26
C ASP A 74 -2.12 6.84 9.77
N ALA A 75 -1.72 5.57 9.87
CA ALA A 75 -0.43 5.10 9.36
C ALA A 75 -0.31 5.11 7.82
N GLY A 76 -1.44 5.03 7.11
CA GLY A 76 -1.46 5.01 5.64
C GLY A 76 -0.91 6.29 5.01
N GLY A 77 -1.19 7.46 5.61
CA GLY A 77 -0.71 8.75 5.11
C GLY A 77 0.83 8.86 5.09
N PRO A 78 1.51 8.67 6.23
CA PRO A 78 2.97 8.67 6.30
C PRO A 78 3.63 7.67 5.36
N TRP A 79 3.12 6.43 5.27
CA TRP A 79 3.66 5.41 4.37
C TRP A 79 3.51 5.80 2.90
N ARG A 80 2.36 6.33 2.48
CA ARG A 80 2.17 6.87 1.13
C ARG A 80 3.16 7.99 0.83
N GLY A 81 3.37 8.90 1.78
CA GLY A 81 4.35 9.99 1.63
C GLY A 81 5.79 9.48 1.50
N ARG A 82 6.17 8.44 2.26
CA ARG A 82 7.49 7.79 2.20
C ARG A 82 7.72 7.10 0.86
N LEU A 83 6.75 6.31 0.44
CA LEU A 83 6.78 5.63 -0.85
C LEU A 83 6.85 6.65 -2.00
N LYS A 84 6.02 7.71 -1.96
CA LYS A 84 6.11 8.81 -2.93
C LYS A 84 7.51 9.42 -3.01
N ARG A 85 8.17 9.68 -1.88
CA ARG A 85 9.55 10.20 -1.86
C ARG A 85 10.56 9.21 -2.44
N ALA A 86 10.36 7.92 -2.25
CA ALA A 86 11.22 6.90 -2.85
C ALA A 86 11.04 6.87 -4.38
N ARG A 87 9.79 6.94 -4.85
CA ARG A 87 9.46 7.05 -6.28
C ARG A 87 10.06 8.30 -6.92
N ASP A 88 9.96 9.44 -6.25
CA ASP A 88 10.50 10.73 -6.71
C ASP A 88 12.02 10.67 -6.91
N LYS A 89 12.70 9.83 -6.12
CA LYS A 89 14.13 9.53 -6.25
C LYS A 89 14.45 8.44 -7.28
N GLY A 90 13.45 7.90 -7.97
CA GLY A 90 13.61 6.79 -8.93
C GLY A 90 13.96 5.45 -8.28
N VAL A 91 13.62 5.26 -7.00
CA VAL A 91 13.90 3.99 -6.30
C VAL A 91 12.82 2.96 -6.66
N ALA A 92 13.28 1.75 -6.99
CA ALA A 92 12.38 0.64 -7.27
C ALA A 92 11.46 0.34 -6.07
N PRO A 93 10.19 -0.05 -6.30
CA PRO A 93 9.23 -0.25 -5.23
C PRO A 93 9.71 -1.28 -4.18
N ALA A 94 10.30 -2.39 -4.62
CA ALA A 94 10.85 -3.40 -3.72
C ALA A 94 12.00 -2.85 -2.85
N ASP A 95 12.96 -2.13 -3.44
CA ASP A 95 14.06 -1.50 -2.70
C ASP A 95 13.58 -0.42 -1.74
N ALA A 96 12.57 0.35 -2.15
CA ALA A 96 11.94 1.36 -1.30
C ALA A 96 11.36 0.75 -0.03
N VAL A 97 10.73 -0.43 -0.15
CA VAL A 97 10.11 -1.18 0.95
C VAL A 97 11.19 -1.85 1.82
N ARG A 98 12.19 -2.49 1.22
CA ARG A 98 13.32 -3.13 1.91
C ARG A 98 14.18 -2.17 2.73
N ARG A 99 14.33 -0.93 2.27
CA ARG A 99 15.06 0.12 3.00
C ARG A 99 14.48 0.37 4.40
N TRP A 100 13.20 0.12 4.62
CA TRP A 100 12.56 0.36 5.91
C TRP A 100 12.78 -0.78 6.91
N ILE A 101 13.36 -1.91 6.51
CA ILE A 101 13.65 -3.03 7.41
C ILE A 101 14.66 -2.57 8.47
N GLY A 102 14.25 -2.63 9.74
CA GLY A 102 15.08 -2.23 10.87
C GLY A 102 15.21 -0.73 11.09
N GLU A 103 14.49 0.09 10.31
CA GLU A 103 14.38 1.53 10.61
C GLU A 103 13.58 1.74 11.90
N PRO A 104 13.88 2.82 12.64
CA PRO A 104 13.20 3.13 13.88
C PRO A 104 11.68 3.25 13.65
N GLU A 105 10.93 2.60 14.54
CA GLU A 105 9.48 2.61 14.50
C GLU A 105 8.93 4.03 14.71
N ASP A 106 8.06 4.49 13.82
CA ASP A 106 7.38 5.75 14.01
C ASP A 106 6.18 5.61 14.94
N PRO A 107 5.98 6.56 15.87
CA PRO A 107 4.85 6.52 16.80
C PRO A 107 3.48 6.63 16.12
N ARG A 108 3.42 7.02 14.84
CA ARG A 108 2.19 7.15 14.03
C ARG A 108 2.08 6.14 12.90
N ALA A 109 3.20 5.74 12.30
CA ALA A 109 3.21 4.89 11.12
C ALA A 109 3.67 3.45 11.41
N GLY A 110 4.23 3.20 12.60
CA GLY A 110 4.97 1.99 12.88
C GLY A 110 6.30 1.95 12.14
N GLY A 111 6.90 0.77 12.11
CA GLY A 111 8.17 0.48 11.49
C GLY A 111 8.20 -0.97 11.03
N VAL A 112 9.13 -1.29 10.15
CA VAL A 112 9.35 -2.68 9.75
C VAL A 112 10.41 -3.25 10.70
N PRO A 113 10.11 -4.29 11.49
CA PRO A 113 11.08 -4.83 12.43
C PRO A 113 12.31 -5.36 11.70
N ALA A 114 13.48 -5.35 12.36
CA ALA A 114 14.72 -5.84 11.75
C ALA A 114 14.68 -7.36 11.46
N ASP A 115 13.85 -8.12 12.19
CA ASP A 115 13.60 -9.54 11.93
C ASP A 115 12.46 -9.77 10.91
N ALA A 116 11.90 -8.71 10.32
CA ALA A 116 10.81 -8.82 9.35
C ALA A 116 11.20 -9.75 8.20
N VAL A 117 10.40 -10.80 8.01
CA VAL A 117 10.56 -11.72 6.89
C VAL A 117 9.87 -11.15 5.66
N GLU A 118 10.66 -10.83 4.64
CA GLU A 118 10.14 -10.54 3.31
C GLU A 118 9.40 -11.76 2.77
N THR A 119 8.13 -11.57 2.43
CA THR A 119 7.30 -12.58 1.81
C THR A 119 7.00 -12.18 0.38
N ILE A 120 7.34 -13.01 -0.59
CA ILE A 120 6.95 -12.80 -1.99
C ILE A 120 5.54 -13.34 -2.18
N LEU A 121 4.65 -12.47 -2.67
CA LEU A 121 3.26 -12.78 -2.95
C LEU A 121 2.99 -12.59 -4.45
N PRO A 122 2.05 -13.34 -5.04
CA PRO A 122 1.78 -13.29 -6.48
C PRO A 122 1.14 -11.97 -6.95
N GLY A 123 0.74 -11.09 -6.03
CA GLY A 123 0.16 -9.78 -6.33
C GLY A 123 -0.42 -9.10 -5.12
N SER A 124 -0.94 -7.89 -5.31
CA SER A 124 -1.51 -7.07 -4.23
C SER A 124 -2.76 -7.70 -3.60
N ASP A 125 -3.50 -8.53 -4.34
CA ASP A 125 -4.65 -9.26 -3.82
C ASP A 125 -4.25 -10.28 -2.74
N ALA A 126 -3.14 -10.98 -2.94
CA ALA A 126 -2.61 -11.90 -1.93
C ALA A 126 -2.17 -11.15 -0.66
N VAL A 127 -1.66 -9.90 -0.79
CA VAL A 127 -1.37 -9.04 0.36
C VAL A 127 -2.66 -8.68 1.10
N LEU A 128 -3.73 -8.34 0.37
CA LEU A 128 -5.04 -8.06 0.95
C LEU A 128 -5.57 -9.28 1.72
N ALA A 129 -5.50 -10.47 1.12
CA ALA A 129 -5.91 -11.72 1.75
C ALA A 129 -5.09 -12.01 3.02
N LEU A 130 -3.77 -11.78 2.98
CA LEU A 130 -2.89 -11.93 4.14
C LEU A 130 -3.26 -10.94 5.26
N ALA A 131 -3.48 -9.67 4.91
CA ALA A 131 -3.87 -8.63 5.85
C ALA A 131 -5.26 -8.88 6.46
N ALA A 132 -6.18 -9.49 5.72
CA ALA A 132 -7.50 -9.88 6.19
C ALA A 132 -7.47 -11.10 7.12
N ARG A 133 -6.56 -12.06 6.87
CA ARG A 133 -6.37 -13.27 7.69
C ARG A 133 -5.50 -13.03 8.92
N SER A 134 -4.78 -11.93 8.95
CA SER A 134 -3.86 -11.61 10.03
C SER A 134 -4.61 -11.39 11.35
N PRO A 135 -4.00 -11.77 12.48
CA PRO A 135 -4.61 -11.58 13.79
C PRO A 135 -4.98 -10.11 13.97
N ARG A 136 -6.24 -9.90 14.34
CA ARG A 136 -6.78 -8.58 14.68
C ARG A 136 -5.89 -7.95 15.75
N TRP A 137 -5.50 -6.69 15.52
CA TRP A 137 -4.92 -5.83 16.53
C TRP A 137 -5.86 -5.84 17.73
N ALA A 138 -5.53 -6.64 18.74
CA ALA A 138 -6.19 -6.53 20.03
C ALA A 138 -5.66 -5.23 20.62
N THR A 139 -6.53 -4.21 20.70
CA THR A 139 -6.31 -3.09 21.61
C THR A 139 -5.89 -3.71 22.95
N PRO A 140 -4.77 -3.30 23.57
CA PRO A 140 -4.57 -3.72 24.94
C PRO A 140 -5.78 -3.15 25.66
N ASP A 141 -6.61 -4.04 26.19
CA ASP A 141 -7.70 -3.67 27.08
C ASP A 141 -7.10 -2.68 28.09
N SER A 142 -7.47 -1.41 27.96
CA SER A 142 -7.11 -0.41 28.95
C SER A 142 -8.06 -0.61 30.12
N ARG A 143 -7.88 -1.71 30.85
CA ARG A 143 -8.25 -1.86 32.26
C ARG A 143 -7.61 -3.11 32.87
N PRO A 144 -6.55 -2.89 33.65
CA PRO A 144 -6.54 -3.49 34.98
C PRO A 144 -6.57 -2.38 36.04
N GLY A 145 -7.61 -2.40 36.89
CA GLY A 145 -7.73 -1.59 38.11
C GLY A 145 -8.84 -0.54 38.01
N GLY A 146 -9.81 -0.48 38.92
CA GLY A 146 -10.07 -1.21 40.17
C GLY A 146 -11.41 -0.76 40.73
#